data_AF-A0A2S6MS41-F1
#
_entry.id   AF-A0A2S6MS41-F1
#
_cell.length_a   1.000
_cell.length_b   1.000
_cell.length_c   1.000
_cell.angle_alpha   90.00
_cell.angle_beta   90.00
_cell.angle_gamma   90.00
#
_symmetry.space_group_name_H-M   'P 1'
#
loop_
_entity.id
_entity.type
_entity.pdbx_description
1 polymer ?
#
loop_
_entity_poly.entity_id
_entity_poly.type
_entity_poly.pdbx_seq_one_letter_code
_entity_poly.pdbx_strand_id
1 'polypeptide(L)'
;MKRRSLMAGLFGALMALAGLSHQPFGGLPVMVEKANADDKGKAARAPSMPMARDPAVAVAEEYEAARRRGTREALELFIARHGDDPLAEQARTELKRLSR
;
A
#
# COMPACT_ATOMS: atom_id res chain seq x y z
N MET A 1 -25.79 20.91 -15.98
CA MET A 1 -25.35 22.33 -16.00
C MET A 1 -24.65 22.64 -14.69
N LYS A 2 -23.45 23.26 -14.74
CA LYS A 2 -22.70 24.07 -13.74
C LYS A 2 -23.06 23.87 -12.25
N ARG A 3 -22.09 23.69 -11.33
CA ARG A 3 -21.19 24.76 -10.86
C ARG A 3 -19.77 24.29 -10.54
N ARG A 4 -18.81 25.10 -10.98
CA ARG A 4 -17.38 25.09 -10.65
C ARG A 4 -17.16 25.87 -9.36
N SER A 5 -16.20 25.46 -8.53
CA SER A 5 -15.47 26.40 -7.68
C SER A 5 -14.06 25.87 -7.45
N LEU A 6 -13.11 26.48 -8.16
CA LEU A 6 -11.67 26.32 -7.97
C LEU A 6 -11.28 27.35 -6.91
N MET A 7 -10.90 26.91 -5.71
CA MET A 7 -10.32 27.79 -4.71
C MET A 7 -8.81 27.89 -4.92
N ALA A 8 -8.45 29.12 -5.28
CA ALA A 8 -7.12 29.65 -5.50
C ALA A 8 -6.15 29.32 -4.36
N GLY A 9 -4.89 29.14 -4.75
CA GLY A 9 -3.78 28.91 -3.86
C GLY A 9 -3.49 30.07 -2.92
N LEU A 10 -2.89 29.73 -1.79
CA LEU A 10 -2.19 30.66 -0.94
C LEU A 10 -0.83 30.04 -0.60
N PHE A 11 0.16 30.39 -1.41
CA PHE A 11 1.57 30.27 -1.05
C PHE A 11 1.82 31.22 0.12
N GLY A 12 2.16 30.67 1.28
CA GLY A 12 2.45 31.41 2.51
C GLY A 12 3.85 31.09 3.03
N ALA A 13 4.79 31.96 2.68
CA ALA A 13 6.00 32.37 3.40
C ALA A 13 6.89 31.31 4.09
N LEU A 14 8.03 31.06 3.44
CA LEU A 14 9.31 30.63 3.99
C LEU A 14 9.69 31.45 5.26
N MET A 15 9.76 30.79 6.42
CA MET A 15 10.40 31.34 7.62
C MET A 15 11.85 30.86 7.69
N ALA A 16 12.76 31.71 7.24
CA ALA A 16 14.18 31.63 7.57
C ALA A 16 14.39 32.20 8.97
N LEU A 17 14.66 31.34 9.96
CA LEU A 17 15.14 31.79 11.26
C LEU A 17 16.63 31.47 11.38
N ALA A 18 17.41 32.55 11.34
CA ALA A 18 18.82 32.55 11.67
C ALA A 18 19.04 32.07 13.11
N GLY A 19 19.98 31.15 13.27
CA GLY A 19 20.45 30.63 14.56
C GLY A 19 21.85 30.03 14.41
N LEU A 20 22.73 30.71 13.67
CA LEU A 20 24.14 30.39 13.58
C LEU A 20 24.86 31.09 14.73
N SER A 21 25.16 30.38 15.82
CA SER A 21 26.36 30.64 16.61
C SER A 21 26.52 29.65 17.77
N HIS A 22 27.71 29.02 17.79
CA HIS A 22 28.39 28.29 18.86
C HIS A 22 28.05 26.81 19.09
N GLN A 23 28.86 25.92 18.49
CA GLN A 23 29.76 25.07 19.29
C GLN A 23 30.93 24.57 18.41
N PRO A 24 32.17 24.49 18.95
CA PRO A 24 33.39 24.56 18.18
C PRO A 24 33.75 23.25 17.50
N PHE A 25 34.33 23.40 16.30
CA PHE A 25 35.30 22.48 15.74
C PHE A 25 36.39 22.18 16.77
N GLY A 26 36.56 20.91 17.14
CA GLY A 26 37.63 20.52 18.04
C GLY A 26 37.45 19.13 18.62
N GLY A 27 37.57 18.11 17.78
CA GLY A 27 37.58 16.73 18.22
C GLY A 27 37.46 15.78 17.05
N LEU A 28 38.56 15.51 16.37
CA LEU A 28 38.65 14.28 15.59
C LEU A 28 38.41 13.14 16.58
N PRO A 29 37.37 12.30 16.44
CA PRO A 29 37.39 11.04 17.13
C PRO A 29 38.60 10.29 16.56
N VAL A 30 39.60 10.05 17.42
CA VAL A 30 40.68 9.12 17.13
C VAL A 30 40.01 7.81 16.74
N MET A 31 40.04 7.48 15.44
CA MET A 31 39.62 6.18 14.93
C MET A 31 40.71 5.17 15.27
N VAL A 32 40.87 4.86 16.55
CA VAL A 32 41.60 3.70 17.04
C VAL A 32 40.67 3.00 18.01
N GLU A 33 39.75 2.23 17.45
CA GLU A 33 39.53 0.90 17.98
C GLU A 33 39.05 0.02 16.83
N LYS A 34 39.86 -0.99 16.52
CA LYS A 34 39.54 -2.03 15.56
C LYS A 34 38.30 -2.75 16.11
N ALA A 35 37.13 -2.51 15.51
CA ALA A 35 35.94 -3.29 15.82
C ALA A 35 36.19 -4.73 15.35
N ASN A 36 36.54 -5.63 16.28
CA ASN A 36 36.44 -7.05 16.04
C ASN A 36 34.95 -7.40 16.09
N ALA A 37 34.32 -7.43 14.92
CA ALA A 37 32.99 -8.01 14.78
C ALA A 37 33.15 -9.53 14.89
N ASP A 38 33.06 -10.06 16.11
CA ASP A 38 32.70 -11.46 16.30
C ASP A 38 31.27 -11.63 15.76
N ASP A 39 31.17 -12.00 14.48
CA ASP A 39 29.94 -12.37 13.79
C ASP A 39 29.45 -13.73 14.30
N LYS A 40 29.10 -13.77 15.59
CA LYS A 40 28.33 -14.87 16.21
C LYS A 40 26.92 -14.43 16.57
N GLY A 41 26.47 -13.32 15.99
CA GLY A 41 25.05 -13.00 15.95
C GLY A 41 24.43 -13.76 14.79
N LYS A 42 23.70 -14.85 15.04
CA LYS A 42 22.70 -15.30 14.07
C LYS A 42 21.76 -14.11 13.83
N ALA A 43 21.99 -13.34 12.78
CA ALA A 43 21.05 -12.34 12.32
C ALA A 43 19.70 -13.07 12.17
N ALA A 44 18.75 -12.72 13.05
CA ALA A 44 17.44 -13.31 13.04
C ALA A 44 16.90 -13.13 11.62
N ARG A 45 16.72 -14.25 10.92
CA ARG A 45 16.31 -14.21 9.51
C ARG A 45 15.01 -13.43 9.45
N ALA A 46 15.00 -12.34 8.69
CA ALA A 46 13.79 -11.58 8.44
C ALA A 46 12.68 -12.56 8.02
N PRO A 47 11.45 -12.40 8.54
CA PRO A 47 10.36 -13.31 8.21
C PRO A 47 10.25 -13.40 6.69
N SER A 48 10.40 -14.61 6.14
CA SER A 48 10.23 -14.83 4.72
C SER A 48 8.77 -14.56 4.38
N MET A 49 8.50 -13.63 3.46
CA MET A 49 7.14 -13.42 2.99
C MET A 49 6.59 -14.73 2.42
N PRO A 50 5.30 -15.02 2.64
CA PRO A 50 4.68 -16.20 2.05
C PRO A 50 4.81 -16.13 0.53
N MET A 51 5.03 -17.29 -0.10
CA MET A 51 5.08 -17.39 -1.56
C MET A 51 3.77 -16.86 -2.14
N ALA A 52 3.89 -16.10 -3.25
CA ALA A 52 2.72 -15.65 -3.98
C ALA A 52 1.89 -16.87 -4.41
N ARG A 53 0.59 -16.84 -4.13
CA ARG A 53 -0.34 -17.87 -4.60
C ARG A 53 -0.54 -17.75 -6.10
N ASP A 54 -1.01 -18.83 -6.72
CA ASP A 54 -1.47 -18.80 -8.10
C ASP A 54 -2.53 -17.69 -8.29
N PRO A 55 -2.35 -16.76 -9.25
CA PRO A 55 -3.27 -15.66 -9.45
C PRO A 55 -4.69 -16.12 -9.77
N ALA A 56 -4.87 -17.22 -10.51
CA ALA A 56 -6.18 -17.75 -10.84
C ALA A 56 -6.91 -18.24 -9.58
N VAL A 57 -6.19 -18.85 -8.64
CA VAL A 57 -6.74 -19.27 -7.35
C VAL A 57 -7.17 -18.05 -6.52
N ALA A 58 -6.35 -16.99 -6.51
CA ALA A 58 -6.69 -15.77 -5.78
C ALA A 58 -7.98 -15.12 -6.31
N VAL A 59 -8.15 -15.04 -7.64
CA VAL A 59 -9.35 -14.49 -8.27
C VAL A 59 -10.58 -15.35 -7.96
N ALA A 60 -10.45 -16.68 -8.03
CA ALA A 60 -11.53 -17.60 -7.68
C ALA A 60 -11.97 -17.45 -6.21
N GLU A 61 -11.02 -17.33 -5.28
CA GLU A 61 -11.31 -17.11 -3.85
C GLU A 61 -12.03 -15.76 -3.62
N GLU A 62 -11.64 -14.70 -4.33
CA GLU A 62 -12.32 -13.40 -4.28
C GLU A 62 -13.76 -13.49 -4.82
N TYR A 63 -13.97 -14.20 -5.94
CA TYR A 63 -15.31 -14.42 -6.48
C TYR A 63 -16.21 -15.18 -5.49
N GLU A 64 -15.69 -16.27 -4.91
CA GLU A 64 -16.39 -17.04 -3.89
C GLU A 64 -16.71 -16.20 -2.64
N ALA A 65 -15.80 -15.32 -2.24
CA ALA A 65 -16.06 -14.37 -1.16
C ALA A 65 -17.19 -13.38 -1.52
N ALA A 66 -17.22 -12.87 -2.76
CA ALA A 66 -18.29 -11.99 -3.24
C ALA A 66 -19.64 -12.73 -3.31
N ARG A 67 -19.66 -13.95 -3.85
CA ARG A 67 -20.86 -14.79 -3.97
C ARG A 67 -21.42 -15.17 -2.60
N ARG A 68 -20.56 -15.55 -1.64
CA ARG A 68 -20.98 -15.84 -0.25
C ARG A 68 -21.59 -14.64 0.45
N ARG A 69 -21.12 -13.42 0.15
CA ARG A 69 -21.74 -12.19 0.68
C ARG A 69 -23.12 -11.96 0.09
N GLY A 70 -23.33 -12.31 -1.18
CA GLY A 70 -24.66 -12.25 -1.83
C GLY A 70 -25.24 -10.84 -1.99
N THR A 71 -24.42 -9.79 -1.82
CA THR A 71 -24.82 -8.39 -1.94
C THR A 71 -24.43 -7.84 -3.30
N ARG A 72 -25.21 -6.88 -3.80
CA ARG A 72 -24.95 -6.18 -5.07
C ARG A 72 -23.55 -5.55 -5.10
N GLU A 73 -23.18 -4.88 -4.01
CA GLU A 73 -21.92 -4.16 -3.86
C GLU A 73 -20.71 -5.08 -3.92
N ALA A 74 -20.81 -6.29 -3.35
CA ALA A 74 -19.71 -7.26 -3.37
C ALA A 74 -19.46 -7.83 -4.78
N LEU A 75 -20.52 -8.11 -5.53
CA LEU A 75 -20.42 -8.57 -6.91
C LEU A 75 -19.92 -7.45 -7.84
N GLU A 76 -20.41 -6.22 -7.68
CA GLU A 76 -19.94 -5.05 -8.42
C GLU A 76 -18.44 -4.78 -8.16
N LEU A 77 -18.00 -4.90 -6.91
CA LEU A 77 -16.59 -4.73 -6.56
C LEU A 77 -15.70 -5.80 -7.20
N PHE A 78 -16.15 -7.06 -7.25
CA PHE A 78 -15.44 -8.13 -7.95
C PHE A 78 -15.30 -7.82 -9.45
N ILE A 79 -16.41 -7.42 -10.10
CA ILE A 79 -16.41 -7.05 -11.53
C ILE A 79 -15.51 -5.85 -11.80
N ALA A 80 -15.46 -4.86 -10.90
CA ALA A 80 -14.61 -3.68 -11.06
C ALA A 80 -13.10 -4.01 -11.01
N ARG A 81 -12.71 -5.09 -10.32
CA ARG A 81 -11.31 -5.53 -10.21
C ARG A 81 -10.91 -6.52 -11.29
N HIS A 82 -11.80 -7.45 -11.61
CA HIS A 82 -11.53 -8.62 -12.43
C HIS A 82 -12.42 -8.68 -13.67
N GLY A 83 -12.78 -7.54 -14.24
CA GLY A 83 -13.82 -7.42 -15.27
C GLY A 83 -13.58 -8.20 -16.57
N ASP A 84 -12.31 -8.51 -16.87
CA ASP A 84 -11.89 -9.30 -18.03
C ASP A 84 -11.76 -10.80 -17.72
N ASP A 85 -11.89 -11.21 -16.45
CA ASP A 85 -11.82 -12.60 -16.03
C ASP A 85 -13.11 -13.35 -16.41
N PRO A 86 -13.05 -14.63 -16.83
CA PRO A 86 -14.24 -15.42 -17.13
C PRO A 86 -15.27 -15.50 -15.98
N LEU A 87 -14.84 -15.39 -14.71
CA LEU A 87 -15.73 -15.36 -13.56
C LEU A 87 -16.53 -14.06 -13.46
N ALA A 88 -16.11 -12.97 -14.10
CA ALA A 88 -16.86 -11.72 -14.13
C ALA A 88 -18.22 -11.88 -14.80
N GLU A 89 -18.33 -12.71 -15.83
CA GLU A 89 -19.60 -12.99 -16.50
C GLU A 89 -20.58 -13.75 -15.59
N GLN A 90 -20.06 -14.63 -14.73
CA GLN A 90 -20.86 -15.28 -13.70
C GLN A 90 -21.33 -14.25 -12.66
N ALA A 91 -20.43 -13.37 -12.18
CA ALA A 91 -20.77 -12.30 -11.26
C ALA A 91 -21.83 -11.34 -11.81
N ARG A 92 -21.75 -10.97 -13.10
CA ARG A 92 -22.78 -10.17 -13.79
C ARG A 92 -24.12 -10.88 -13.84
N THR A 93 -24.13 -12.20 -14.00
CA THR A 93 -25.35 -13.01 -14.01
C THR A 93 -26.01 -13.03 -12.64
N GLU A 94 -25.24 -13.27 -11.57
CA GLU A 94 -25.76 -13.22 -10.20
C GLU A 94 -26.25 -11.81 -9.83
N LEU A 95 -25.55 -10.76 -10.28
CA LEU A 95 -25.95 -9.37 -10.06
C LEU A 95 -27.34 -9.07 -10.64
N LYS A 96 -27.62 -9.56 -11.86
CA LYS A 96 -28.94 -9.44 -12.50
C LYS A 96 -30.04 -10.20 -11.75
N ARG A 97 -29.71 -11.29 -11.05
CA ARG A 97 -30.67 -12.04 -10.23
C ARG A 97 -31.05 -11.27 -8.97
N LEU A 98 -30.11 -10.56 -8.36
CA LEU A 98 -30.36 -9.73 -7.16
C LEU A 98 -31.18 -8.47 -7.46
N SER A 99 -31.16 -7.98 -8.70
CA SER A 99 -31.90 -6.79 -9.11
C SER A 99 -33.35 -7.07 -9.55
N ARG A 100 -33.77 -8.34 -9.54
CA ARG A 100 -35.14 -8.76 -9.88
C ARG A 100 -35.99 -8.81 -8.62
#